data_AF-A0A2A3L921-F1
#
_entry.id   AF-A0A2A3L921-F1
#
_cell.length_a   1.000
_cell.length_b   1.000
_cell.length_c   1.000
_cell.angle_alpha   90.00
_cell.angle_beta   90.00
_cell.angle_gamma   90.00
#
_symmetry.space_group_name_H-M   'P 1'
#
loop_
_entity.id
_entity.type
_entity.pdbx_description
1 polymer ?
#
loop_
_entity_poly.entity_id
_entity_poly.type
_entity_poly.pdbx_seq_one_letter_code
_entity_poly.pdbx_strand_id
1 'polypeptide(L)'
;MDFGALPPEINSARMYTGPGSGPLLAAAAAWDGLATGLASAASSYGSEISGLVAGSWQGPASVSMAAAAAPYVAWMMTTAAQAERAAAQAMAAAGAYEAAFAATVPPP
;
A
#
# COMPACT_ATOMS: atom_id res chain seq x y z
N MET A 1 -5.71 -24.44 10.79
CA MET A 1 -4.94 -25.33 9.90
C MET A 1 -3.84 -25.98 10.72
N ASP A 2 -3.57 -27.26 10.52
CA ASP A 2 -2.45 -27.96 11.14
C ASP A 2 -1.56 -28.57 10.05
N PHE A 3 -0.41 -27.94 9.80
CA PHE A 3 0.56 -28.42 8.81
C PHE A 3 1.46 -29.54 9.38
N GLY A 4 1.49 -29.74 10.70
CA GLY A 4 2.26 -30.80 11.35
C GLY A 4 1.64 -32.19 11.20
N ALA A 5 0.35 -32.26 10.89
CA ALA A 5 -0.35 -33.50 10.55
C ALA A 5 -0.03 -34.02 9.13
N LEU A 6 0.68 -33.24 8.30
CA LEU A 6 1.07 -33.63 6.93
C LEU A 6 2.51 -34.15 6.91
N PRO A 7 2.81 -35.16 6.08
CA PRO A 7 4.18 -35.63 5.91
C PRO A 7 5.04 -34.57 5.18
N PRO A 8 6.38 -34.57 5.39
CA PRO A 8 7.27 -33.51 4.89
C PRO A 8 7.28 -33.39 3.37
N GLU A 9 7.03 -34.46 2.62
CA GLU A 9 6.96 -34.45 1.16
C GLU A 9 5.86 -33.51 0.66
N ILE A 10 4.74 -33.44 1.37
CA ILE A 10 3.60 -32.59 0.99
C ILE A 10 3.89 -31.13 1.30
N ASN A 11 4.39 -30.83 2.49
CA ASN A 11 4.72 -29.46 2.88
C ASN A 11 5.86 -28.89 2.02
N SER A 12 6.90 -29.70 1.76
CA SER A 12 8.04 -29.30 0.94
C SER A 12 7.64 -29.12 -0.52
N ALA A 13 6.93 -30.07 -1.12
CA ALA A 13 6.48 -29.93 -2.51
C ALA A 13 5.63 -28.66 -2.70
N ARG A 14 4.75 -28.31 -1.75
CA ARG A 14 3.96 -27.08 -1.81
C ARG A 14 4.79 -25.81 -1.63
N MET A 15 5.83 -25.83 -0.80
CA MET A 15 6.71 -24.67 -0.60
C MET A 15 7.61 -24.41 -1.81
N TYR A 16 8.13 -25.47 -2.42
CA TYR A 16 9.09 -25.41 -3.54
C TYR A 16 8.43 -25.26 -4.91
N THR A 17 7.10 -25.18 -4.98
CA THR A 17 6.36 -24.95 -6.23
C THR A 17 5.63 -23.61 -6.18
N GLY A 18 5.51 -22.95 -7.33
CA GLY A 18 4.80 -21.66 -7.45
C GLY A 18 5.72 -20.49 -7.78
N PRO A 19 5.18 -19.26 -7.73
CA PRO A 19 5.85 -18.06 -8.27
C PRO A 19 6.84 -17.38 -7.31
N GLY A 20 7.03 -17.90 -6.10
CA GLY A 20 7.88 -17.29 -5.08
C GLY A 20 7.32 -15.99 -4.50
N SER A 21 8.18 -15.18 -3.86
CA SER A 21 7.82 -13.88 -3.27
C SER A 21 7.67 -12.74 -4.28
N GLY A 22 8.10 -12.93 -5.53
CA GLY A 22 8.12 -11.89 -6.56
C GLY A 22 6.79 -11.12 -6.71
N PRO A 23 5.62 -11.79 -6.80
CA PRO A 23 4.33 -11.10 -6.86
C PRO A 23 4.02 -10.22 -5.64
N LEU A 24 4.45 -10.61 -4.43
CA LEU A 24 4.28 -9.81 -3.21
C LEU A 24 5.18 -8.56 -3.22
N LEU A 25 6.41 -8.70 -3.72
CA LEU A 25 7.32 -7.56 -3.90
C LEU A 25 6.80 -6.57 -4.95
N ALA A 26 6.24 -7.08 -6.06
CA ALA A 26 5.60 -6.24 -7.06
C ALA A 26 4.37 -5.50 -6.50
N ALA A 27 3.54 -6.19 -5.70
CA ALA A 27 2.41 -5.58 -5.00
C ALA A 27 2.88 -4.50 -4.01
N ALA A 28 3.96 -4.75 -3.27
CA ALA A 28 4.53 -3.76 -2.35
C ALA A 28 4.94 -2.48 -3.08
N ALA A 29 5.67 -2.61 -4.20
CA ALA A 29 6.07 -1.47 -5.01
C ALA A 29 4.87 -0.70 -5.60
N ALA A 30 3.82 -1.41 -6.04
CA ALA A 30 2.61 -0.78 -6.56
C ALA A 30 1.86 0.02 -5.48
N TRP A 31 1.73 -0.53 -4.27
CA TRP A 31 1.12 0.15 -3.14
C TRP A 31 1.91 1.38 -2.69
N ASP A 32 3.25 1.29 -2.68
CA ASP A 32 4.14 2.42 -2.37
C ASP A 32 4.02 3.55 -3.42
N GLY A 33 3.96 3.18 -4.70
CA GLY A 33 3.69 4.13 -5.79
C GLY A 33 2.34 4.83 -5.65
N LEU A 34 1.29 4.09 -5.26
CA LEU A 34 -0.03 4.66 -5.01
C LEU A 34 -0.02 5.62 -3.80
N ALA A 35 0.67 5.25 -2.72
CA ALA A 35 0.83 6.11 -1.55
C ALA A 35 1.48 7.45 -1.93
N THR A 36 2.61 7.38 -2.64
CA THR A 36 3.34 8.56 -3.13
C THR A 36 2.48 9.42 -4.04
N GLY A 37 1.73 8.80 -4.97
CA GLY A 37 0.84 9.50 -5.89
C GLY A 37 -0.30 10.24 -5.15
N LEU A 38 -0.92 9.59 -4.17
CA LEU A 38 -2.01 10.19 -3.38
C LEU A 38 -1.50 11.33 -2.48
N ALA A 39 -0.34 11.17 -1.83
CA ALA A 39 0.25 12.21 -1.00
C ALA A 39 0.64 13.44 -1.85
N SER A 40 1.23 13.21 -3.02
CA SER A 40 1.58 14.28 -3.97
C SER A 40 0.34 15.01 -4.48
N ALA A 41 -0.69 14.27 -4.88
CA ALA A 41 -1.96 14.85 -5.32
C ALA A 41 -2.61 15.69 -4.20
N ALA A 42 -2.65 15.17 -2.96
CA ALA A 42 -3.20 15.90 -1.83
C ALA A 42 -2.42 17.18 -1.51
N SER A 43 -1.09 17.17 -1.65
CA SER A 43 -0.26 18.37 -1.51
C SER A 43 -0.58 19.42 -2.59
N SER A 44 -0.68 19.01 -3.86
CA SER A 44 -1.06 19.90 -4.96
C SER A 44 -2.44 20.51 -4.75
N TYR A 45 -3.43 19.70 -4.36
CA TYR A 45 -4.78 20.20 -4.02
C TYR A 45 -4.74 21.20 -2.86
N GLY A 46 -3.95 20.93 -1.82
CA GLY A 46 -3.76 21.86 -0.71
C GLY A 46 -3.23 23.21 -1.18
N SER A 47 -2.23 23.21 -2.07
CA SER A 47 -1.67 24.44 -2.66
C SER A 47 -2.72 25.24 -3.44
N GLU A 48 -3.48 24.58 -4.32
CA GLU A 48 -4.53 25.24 -5.11
C GLU A 48 -5.65 25.80 -4.23
N ILE A 49 -6.07 25.06 -3.20
CA ILE A 49 -7.08 25.52 -2.25
C ILE A 49 -6.58 26.73 -1.45
N SER A 50 -5.32 26.71 -0.98
CA SER A 50 -4.72 27.88 -0.33
C SER A 50 -4.66 29.09 -1.27
N GLY A 51 -4.30 28.89 -2.54
CA GLY A 51 -4.34 29.92 -3.57
C GLY A 51 -5.74 30.48 -3.81
N LEU A 52 -6.77 29.65 -3.76
CA LEU A 52 -8.18 30.07 -3.92
C LEU A 52 -8.62 31.03 -2.81
N VAL A 53 -8.25 30.72 -1.56
CA VAL A 53 -8.70 31.46 -0.37
C VAL A 53 -7.86 32.73 -0.15
N ALA A 54 -6.58 32.71 -0.52
CA ALA A 54 -5.67 33.86 -0.37
C ALA A 54 -5.52 34.72 -1.64
N GLY A 55 -5.99 34.25 -2.79
CA GLY A 55 -5.80 34.87 -4.11
C GLY A 55 -6.85 35.92 -4.46
N SER A 56 -6.91 36.34 -5.73
CA SER A 56 -7.82 37.42 -6.16
C SER A 56 -9.31 37.07 -6.08
N TRP A 57 -9.67 35.78 -6.02
CA TRP A 57 -11.05 35.31 -5.94
C TRP A 57 -11.51 35.11 -4.47
N GLN A 58 -11.27 36.10 -3.62
CA GLN A 58 -11.66 36.07 -2.21
C GLN A 58 -13.18 36.27 -2.00
N GLY A 59 -13.74 35.61 -0.99
CA GLY A 59 -15.12 35.81 -0.54
C GLY A 59 -15.83 34.52 -0.14
N PRO A 60 -17.12 34.58 0.25
CA PRO A 60 -17.88 33.43 0.74
C PRO A 60 -17.94 32.24 -0.24
N ALA A 61 -17.93 32.52 -1.55
CA ALA A 61 -17.91 31.49 -2.59
C ALA A 61 -16.60 30.69 -2.62
N SER A 62 -15.45 31.36 -2.48
CA SER A 62 -14.14 30.69 -2.41
C SER A 62 -13.99 29.86 -1.13
N VAL A 63 -14.46 30.38 0.01
CA VAL A 63 -14.52 29.61 1.27
C VAL A 63 -15.41 28.37 1.13
N SER A 64 -16.57 28.49 0.48
CA SER A 64 -17.47 27.36 0.23
C SER A 64 -16.81 26.28 -0.65
N MET A 65 -16.09 26.68 -1.72
CA MET A 65 -15.35 25.74 -2.56
C MET A 65 -14.21 25.04 -1.81
N ALA A 66 -13.44 25.78 -1.01
CA ALA A 66 -12.39 25.19 -0.17
C ALA A 66 -12.95 24.16 0.81
N ALA A 67 -14.08 24.49 1.46
CA ALA A 67 -14.77 23.58 2.37
C ALA A 67 -15.29 22.31 1.65
N ALA A 68 -15.81 22.46 0.44
CA ALA A 68 -16.30 21.33 -0.37
C ALA A 68 -15.17 20.36 -0.79
N ALA A 69 -13.96 20.87 -1.01
CA ALA A 69 -12.81 20.05 -1.41
C ALA A 69 -12.12 19.35 -0.24
N ALA A 70 -12.26 19.86 1.00
CA ALA A 70 -11.55 19.36 2.18
C ALA A 70 -11.75 17.85 2.45
N PRO A 71 -12.96 17.25 2.34
CA PRO A 71 -13.15 15.83 2.56
C PRO A 71 -12.36 14.95 1.59
N TYR A 72 -12.21 15.40 0.34
CA TYR A 72 -11.47 14.64 -0.69
C TYR A 72 -9.96 14.68 -0.42
N VAL A 73 -9.42 15.83 -0.01
CA VAL A 73 -8.01 15.94 0.42
C VAL A 73 -7.73 15.06 1.64
N ALA A 74 -8.64 15.06 2.62
CA ALA A 74 -8.51 14.20 3.80
C ALA A 74 -8.55 12.71 3.42
N TRP A 75 -9.42 12.32 2.49
CA TRP A 75 -9.48 10.95 1.97
C TRP A 75 -8.17 10.56 1.25
N MET A 76 -7.60 11.44 0.42
CA MET A 76 -6.34 11.16 -0.28
C MET A 76 -5.20 10.91 0.72
N MET A 77 -5.03 11.77 1.73
CA MET A 77 -3.99 11.60 2.75
C MET A 77 -4.19 10.32 3.58
N THR A 78 -5.44 10.03 3.97
CA THR A 78 -5.77 8.82 4.74
C THR A 78 -5.53 7.56 3.92
N THR A 79 -5.84 7.59 2.62
CA THR A 79 -5.64 6.46 1.70
C THR A 79 -4.16 6.28 1.37
N ALA A 80 -3.38 7.36 1.25
CA ALA A 80 -1.94 7.30 1.11
C ALA A 80 -1.30 6.51 2.28
N ALA A 81 -1.62 6.88 3.52
CA ALA A 81 -1.12 6.18 4.70
C ALA A 81 -1.57 4.70 4.78
N GLN A 82 -2.77 4.38 4.29
CA GLN A 82 -3.22 2.98 4.19
C GLN A 82 -2.45 2.21 3.13
N ALA A 83 -2.16 2.83 1.98
CA ALA A 83 -1.37 2.23 0.92
C ALA A 83 0.09 1.98 1.37
N GLU A 84 0.71 2.89 2.13
CA GLU A 84 2.04 2.67 2.74
C GLU A 84 2.03 1.44 3.65
N ARG A 85 1.01 1.29 4.50
CA ARG A 85 0.87 0.10 5.35
C ARG A 85 0.68 -1.17 4.53
N ALA A 86 -0.11 -1.11 3.46
CA ALA A 86 -0.29 -2.26 2.56
C ALA A 86 1.03 -2.68 1.89
N ALA A 87 1.84 -1.71 1.46
CA ALA A 87 3.17 -1.96 0.93
C ALA A 87 4.06 -2.66 1.97
N ALA A 88 4.12 -2.13 3.19
CA ALA A 88 4.91 -2.71 4.28
C ALA A 88 4.46 -4.14 4.63
N GLN A 89 3.14 -4.39 4.66
CA GLN A 89 2.61 -5.74 4.91
C GLN A 89 2.93 -6.72 3.78
N ALA A 90 2.89 -6.27 2.52
CA ALA A 90 3.29 -7.10 1.39
C ALA A 90 4.78 -7.45 1.44
N MET A 91 5.65 -6.51 1.84
CA MET A 91 7.08 -6.80 2.09
C MET A 91 7.27 -7.78 3.25
N ALA A 92 6.54 -7.60 4.35
CA ALA A 92 6.61 -8.51 5.49
C ALA A 92 6.16 -9.94 5.12
N ALA A 93 5.09 -10.06 4.33
CA ALA A 93 4.62 -11.35 3.82
C ALA A 93 5.64 -12.01 2.89
N ALA A 94 6.28 -11.23 2.00
CA ALA A 94 7.38 -11.72 1.17
C ALA A 94 8.54 -12.25 2.02
N GLY A 95 8.96 -11.50 3.04
CA GLY A 95 10.01 -11.92 3.97
C GLY A 95 9.65 -13.19 4.75
N ALA A 96 8.39 -13.32 5.18
CA ALA A 96 7.91 -14.51 5.86
C ALA A 96 7.92 -15.75 4.93
N TYR A 97 7.55 -15.58 3.66
CA TYR A 97 7.66 -16.64 2.66
C TYR A 97 9.11 -17.09 2.48
N GLU A 98 10.04 -16.15 2.27
CA GLU A 98 11.46 -16.48 2.07
C GLU A 98 12.06 -17.18 3.30
N ALA A 99 11.70 -16.75 4.50
CA ALA A 99 12.14 -17.40 5.74
C ALA A 99 11.60 -18.84 5.85
N ALA A 100 10.32 -19.05 5.51
CA ALA A 100 9.71 -20.38 5.52
C ALA A 100 10.32 -21.28 4.42
N PHE A 101 10.56 -20.74 3.22
CA PHE A 101 11.20 -21.44 2.12
C PHE A 101 12.60 -21.92 2.52
N ALA A 102 13.43 -21.03 3.06
CA ALA A 102 14.78 -21.34 3.51
C ALA A 102 14.83 -22.38 4.64
N ALA A 103 13.81 -22.41 5.50
CA ALA A 103 13.70 -23.38 6.59
C ALA A 103 13.09 -24.73 6.16
N THR A 104 12.47 -24.81 4.98
CA THR A 104 11.80 -26.02 4.52
C THR A 104 12.79 -26.97 3.85
N VAL A 105 12.74 -28.25 4.21
CA VAL A 105 13.61 -29.29 3.66
C VAL A 105 13.41 -29.40 2.13
N PRO A 106 14.47 -29.43 1.32
CA PRO A 106 14.34 -29.63 -0.12
C PRO A 106 13.73 -31.00 -0.45
N PRO A 107 12.81 -31.09 -1.43
CA PRO A 107 12.38 -32.38 -1.98
C PRO A 107 13.59 -33.14 -2.57
N PRO A 108 13.57 -34.49 -2.53
CA PRO A 108 14.61 -35.34 -3.13
C PRO A 108 14.66 -35.23 -4.67
#